data_AF-W4KPC5-F1
#
_entry.id   AF-W4KPC5-F1
#
_cell.length_a   1.000
_cell.length_b   1.000
_cell.length_c   1.000
_cell.angle_alpha   90.00
_cell.angle_beta   90.00
_cell.angle_gamma   90.00
#
_symmetry.space_group_name_H-M   'P 1'
#
loop_
_entity.id
_entity.type
_entity.pdbx_description
1 polymer ?
#
loop_
_entity_poly.entity_id
_entity_poly.type
_entity_poly.pdbx_seq_one_letter_code
_entity_poly.pdbx_strand_id
1 'polypeptide(L)'
;MSPTPILPYPINLILHYISPPSQLNDTITPHILSRSLLQRHRFLGITPDDPANYLCWPSSNRDRTMNLLESLPKSLDDPSSSDLRVQYLSDIEHTYAHAHVSSTNESDGLRLVFQWEPSDNSWKYHDAGLMPFPSTSCPSLKDALAMTGVSDRIPSEANLISHATPGESDEDDYWNSYASRADNDDTELDGHLVARHSGSEVGDDAYWAQYASVQGSADSTIPSPVVRS
;
A
#
# COMPACT_ATOMS: atom_id res chain seq x y z
N MET A 1 -6.44 -3.00 -13.54
CA MET A 1 -6.40 -4.45 -13.88
C MET A 1 -6.01 -5.23 -12.63
N SER A 2 -6.53 -6.45 -12.47
CA SER A 2 -6.18 -7.30 -11.32
C SER A 2 -4.78 -7.91 -11.47
N PRO A 3 -4.02 -8.10 -10.39
CA PRO A 3 -2.71 -8.72 -10.46
C PRO A 3 -2.79 -10.16 -10.98
N THR A 4 -1.77 -10.56 -11.73
CA THR A 4 -1.55 -11.95 -12.15
C THR A 4 -0.39 -12.56 -11.38
N PRO A 5 -0.31 -13.89 -11.22
CA PRO A 5 0.84 -14.53 -10.59
C PRO A 5 2.16 -14.09 -11.24
N ILE A 6 3.19 -13.85 -10.44
CA ILE A 6 4.50 -13.43 -10.95
C ILE A 6 5.13 -14.59 -11.73
N LEU A 7 5.70 -14.28 -12.89
CA LEU A 7 6.44 -15.25 -13.69
C LEU A 7 7.91 -15.33 -13.22
N PRO A 8 8.63 -16.41 -13.55
CA PRO A 8 10.06 -16.51 -13.25
C PRO A 8 10.92 -15.42 -13.91
N TYR A 9 10.53 -14.96 -15.10
CA TYR A 9 11.33 -14.01 -15.89
C TYR A 9 11.63 -12.69 -15.16
N PRO A 10 10.64 -11.95 -14.58
CA PRO A 10 10.93 -10.77 -13.76
C PRO A 10 11.89 -11.00 -12.60
N ILE A 11 11.83 -12.18 -11.96
CA ILE A 11 12.70 -12.52 -10.83
C ILE A 11 14.15 -12.66 -11.31
N ASN A 12 14.36 -13.41 -12.38
CA ASN A 12 15.68 -13.61 -12.96
C ASN A 12 16.25 -12.32 -13.56
N LEU A 13 15.42 -11.50 -14.20
CA LEU A 13 15.81 -10.19 -14.71
C LEU A 13 16.34 -9.30 -13.59
N ILE A 14 15.62 -9.20 -12.48
CA ILE A 14 16.07 -8.41 -11.32
C ILE A 14 17.39 -8.97 -10.76
N LEU A 15 17.48 -10.28 -10.57
CA LEU A 15 18.72 -10.91 -10.09
C LEU A 15 19.92 -10.56 -10.97
N HIS A 16 19.75 -10.51 -12.30
CA HIS A 16 20.81 -10.08 -13.21
C HIS A 16 21.27 -8.64 -12.98
N TYR A 17 20.38 -7.74 -12.56
CA TYR A 17 20.72 -6.34 -12.28
C TYR A 17 21.30 -6.11 -10.88
N ILE A 18 20.89 -6.89 -9.89
CA ILE A 18 21.19 -6.61 -8.48
C ILE A 18 22.27 -7.52 -7.88
N SER A 19 22.66 -8.58 -8.59
CA SER A 19 23.57 -9.61 -8.09
C SER A 19 24.85 -9.72 -8.94
N PRO A 20 26.05 -9.57 -8.36
CA PRO A 20 26.31 -9.20 -6.97
C PRO A 20 26.12 -7.68 -6.72
N PRO A 21 25.65 -7.26 -5.53
CA PRO A 21 25.49 -5.85 -5.19
C PRO A 21 26.78 -5.03 -5.29
N SER A 22 27.95 -5.65 -5.04
CA SER A 22 29.26 -4.99 -5.16
C SER A 22 29.60 -4.50 -6.57
N GLN A 23 28.89 -4.97 -7.59
CA GLN A 23 29.11 -4.61 -9.00
C GLN A 23 28.09 -3.60 -9.52
N LEU A 24 27.23 -3.08 -8.65
CA LEU A 24 26.23 -2.08 -8.97
C LEU A 24 26.87 -0.71 -9.18
N ASN A 25 27.40 -0.46 -10.37
CA ASN A 25 28.06 0.81 -10.70
C ASN A 25 27.10 1.87 -11.25
N ASP A 26 25.97 1.43 -11.82
CA ASP A 26 24.99 2.29 -12.47
C ASP A 26 23.62 2.18 -11.81
N THR A 27 22.80 3.22 -11.97
CA THR A 27 21.42 3.20 -11.51
C THR A 27 20.64 2.12 -12.25
N ILE A 28 19.88 1.31 -11.51
CA ILE A 28 18.96 0.35 -12.10
C ILE A 28 17.90 1.09 -12.90
N THR A 29 17.54 0.54 -14.05
CA THR A 29 16.56 1.18 -14.92
C THR A 29 15.24 1.41 -14.15
N PRO A 30 14.67 2.62 -14.14
CA PRO A 30 13.52 2.91 -13.29
C PRO A 30 12.30 2.03 -13.55
N HIS A 31 12.11 1.54 -14.77
CA HIS A 31 10.94 0.73 -15.14
C HIS A 31 10.91 -0.67 -14.51
N ILE A 32 11.97 -1.13 -13.84
CA ILE A 32 11.97 -2.42 -13.11
C ILE A 32 11.86 -2.25 -11.60
N LEU A 33 11.97 -1.02 -11.09
CA LEU A 33 11.81 -0.67 -9.69
C LEU A 33 10.37 -0.21 -9.41
N SER A 34 9.86 -0.55 -8.24
CA SER A 34 8.56 -0.08 -7.76
C SER A 34 8.58 1.44 -7.57
N ARG A 35 7.41 2.07 -7.70
CA ARG A 35 7.29 3.52 -7.53
C ARG A 35 7.72 3.96 -6.14
N SER A 36 7.34 3.21 -5.11
CA SER A 36 7.69 3.50 -3.71
C SER A 36 9.21 3.49 -3.51
N LEU A 37 9.92 2.53 -4.08
CA LEU A 37 11.38 2.45 -4.00
C LEU A 37 12.06 3.60 -4.76
N LEU A 38 11.58 3.90 -5.97
CA LEU A 38 12.08 5.04 -6.76
C LEU A 38 11.88 6.39 -6.06
N GLN A 39 10.71 6.58 -5.46
CA GLN A 39 10.41 7.78 -4.68
C GLN A 39 11.36 7.89 -3.50
N ARG A 40 11.60 6.79 -2.77
CA ARG A 40 12.58 6.75 -1.69
C ARG A 40 13.97 7.15 -2.17
N HIS A 41 14.45 6.62 -3.30
CA HIS A 41 15.74 7.01 -3.87
C HIS A 41 15.82 8.52 -4.14
N ARG A 42 14.78 9.07 -4.78
CA ARG A 42 14.71 10.49 -5.14
C ARG A 42 14.64 11.40 -3.91
N PHE A 43 13.78 11.10 -2.95
CA PHE A 43 13.56 11.96 -1.79
C PHE A 43 14.70 11.90 -0.77
N LEU A 44 15.35 10.75 -0.63
CA LEU A 44 16.44 10.56 0.34
C LEU A 44 17.84 10.69 -0.29
N GLY A 45 17.94 10.94 -1.60
CA GLY A 45 19.22 11.06 -2.31
C GLY A 45 20.05 9.77 -2.26
N ILE A 46 19.41 8.61 -2.28
CA ILE A 46 20.10 7.31 -2.22
C ILE A 46 20.64 6.98 -3.60
N THR A 47 21.94 6.71 -3.68
CA THR A 47 22.65 6.34 -4.91
C THR A 47 23.11 4.87 -4.88
N PRO A 48 23.45 4.30 -6.05
CA PRO A 48 24.05 2.96 -6.16
C PRO A 48 25.34 2.76 -5.34
N ASP A 49 26.03 3.84 -4.96
CA ASP A 49 27.29 3.78 -4.17
C ASP A 49 27.11 3.11 -2.80
N ASP A 50 25.88 3.07 -2.31
CA ASP A 50 25.47 2.31 -1.12
C ASP A 50 24.40 1.26 -1.51
N PRO A 51 24.81 0.09 -2.03
CA PRO A 51 23.88 -0.95 -2.49
C PRO A 51 22.92 -1.41 -1.41
N ALA A 52 23.34 -1.39 -0.14
CA ALA A 52 22.51 -1.80 0.98
C ALA A 52 21.30 -0.87 1.13
N ASN A 53 21.52 0.44 1.16
CA ASN A 53 20.43 1.41 1.20
C ASN A 53 19.67 1.48 -0.13
N TYR A 54 20.34 1.27 -1.26
CA TYR A 54 19.73 1.37 -2.59
C TYR A 54 18.76 0.21 -2.86
N LEU A 55 19.11 -1.03 -2.53
CA LEU A 55 18.31 -2.21 -2.85
C LEU A 55 17.29 -2.57 -1.76
N CYS A 56 17.62 -2.34 -0.48
CA CYS A 56 16.78 -2.77 0.64
C CYS A 56 16.15 -1.61 1.41
N TRP A 57 14.97 -1.89 1.97
CA TRP A 57 14.42 -1.05 3.03
C TRP A 57 15.24 -1.19 4.32
N PRO A 58 15.24 -0.16 5.20
CA PRO A 58 15.93 -0.24 6.48
C PRO A 58 15.43 -1.42 7.32
N SER A 59 16.33 -2.35 7.64
CA SER A 59 16.04 -3.50 8.50
C SER A 59 17.30 -3.96 9.24
N SER A 60 17.12 -4.65 10.37
CA SER A 60 18.23 -5.20 11.17
C SER A 60 19.02 -6.30 10.46
N ASN A 61 18.45 -6.90 9.41
CA ASN A 61 19.01 -8.04 8.69
C ASN A 61 19.68 -7.67 7.36
N ARG A 62 19.74 -6.37 7.05
CA ARG A 62 20.16 -5.86 5.74
C ARG A 62 21.56 -6.32 5.33
N ASP A 63 22.53 -6.27 6.23
CA ASP A 63 23.90 -6.68 5.91
C ASP A 63 23.98 -8.18 5.57
N ARG A 64 23.19 -9.01 6.25
CA ARG A 64 23.08 -10.43 5.96
C ARG A 64 22.39 -10.67 4.61
N THR A 65 21.36 -9.89 4.28
CA THR A 65 20.70 -9.92 2.96
C THR A 65 21.68 -9.57 1.84
N MET A 66 22.51 -8.54 2.03
CA MET A 66 23.55 -8.16 1.05
C MET A 66 24.61 -9.26 0.89
N ASN A 67 25.07 -9.85 1.98
CA ASN A 67 26.03 -10.96 1.93
C ASN A 67 25.47 -12.16 1.16
N LEU A 68 24.16 -12.45 1.32
CA LEU A 68 23.52 -13.53 0.57
C LEU A 68 23.42 -13.21 -0.92
N LEU A 69 22.98 -11.99 -1.27
CA LEU A 69 22.95 -11.51 -2.65
C LEU A 69 24.35 -11.56 -3.30
N GLU A 70 25.40 -11.19 -2.58
CA GLU A 70 26.79 -11.26 -3.04
C GLU A 70 27.25 -12.69 -3.30
N SER A 71 26.78 -13.64 -2.49
CA SER A 71 27.14 -15.07 -2.58
C SER A 71 26.36 -15.86 -3.62
N LEU A 72 25.38 -15.25 -4.31
CA LEU A 72 24.55 -15.95 -5.28
C LEU A 72 25.40 -16.44 -6.47
N PRO A 73 25.11 -17.65 -6.99
CA PRO A 73 25.80 -18.16 -8.17
C PRO A 73 25.53 -17.27 -9.39
N LYS A 74 26.61 -16.88 -10.10
CA LYS A 74 26.52 -15.99 -11.28
C LYS A 74 25.77 -16.59 -12.47
N SER A 75 25.62 -17.91 -12.51
CA SER A 75 24.91 -18.63 -13.57
C SER A 75 23.60 -19.17 -13.00
N LEU A 76 22.53 -18.37 -13.09
CA LEU A 76 21.16 -18.84 -12.88
C LEU A 76 20.59 -19.58 -14.12
N ASP A 77 21.40 -19.76 -15.17
CA ASP A 77 21.04 -20.43 -16.43
C ASP A 77 20.78 -21.94 -16.30
N ASP A 78 20.79 -22.49 -15.08
CA ASP A 78 20.38 -23.89 -14.90
C ASP A 78 18.84 -23.98 -14.91
N PRO A 79 18.23 -24.68 -15.89
CA PRO A 79 16.78 -24.90 -15.95
C PRO A 79 16.21 -25.69 -14.76
N SER A 80 17.05 -26.12 -13.82
CA SER A 80 16.65 -26.64 -12.50
C SER A 80 16.02 -25.59 -11.57
N SER A 81 16.04 -24.29 -11.94
CA SER A 81 15.32 -23.17 -11.27
C SER A 81 13.78 -23.24 -11.34
N SER A 82 13.23 -24.43 -11.59
CA SER A 82 11.80 -24.72 -11.66
C SER A 82 11.08 -24.64 -10.29
N ASP A 83 11.81 -24.56 -9.18
CA ASP A 83 11.27 -24.51 -7.81
C ASP A 83 11.32 -23.10 -7.18
N LEU A 84 11.08 -22.07 -7.98
CA LEU A 84 10.84 -20.70 -7.46
C LEU A 84 9.55 -20.68 -6.63
N ARG A 85 9.68 -20.87 -5.32
CA ARG A 85 8.56 -20.76 -4.39
C ARG A 85 8.18 -19.29 -4.24
N VAL A 86 6.92 -18.98 -4.51
CA VAL A 86 6.37 -17.63 -4.35
C VAL A 86 5.23 -17.65 -3.33
N GLN A 87 5.15 -16.62 -2.49
CA GLN A 87 3.98 -16.31 -1.69
C GLN A 87 3.53 -14.87 -1.93
N TYR A 88 2.26 -14.59 -1.71
CA TYR A 88 1.62 -13.32 -2.00
C TYR A 88 1.07 -12.73 -0.71
N LEU A 89 1.13 -11.40 -0.62
CA LEU A 89 0.52 -10.62 0.45
C LEU A 89 -0.24 -9.49 -0.22
N SER A 90 -1.46 -9.22 0.20
CA SER A 90 -2.20 -8.04 -0.26
C SER A 90 -2.77 -7.30 0.93
N ASP A 91 -2.72 -5.98 0.86
CA ASP A 91 -3.48 -5.07 1.70
C ASP A 91 -4.44 -4.24 0.82
N ILE A 92 -5.04 -3.19 1.39
CA ILE A 92 -6.01 -2.32 0.70
C ILE A 92 -5.39 -1.47 -0.41
N GLU A 93 -4.08 -1.21 -0.37
CA GLU A 93 -3.36 -0.31 -1.27
C GLU A 93 -2.42 -1.07 -2.21
N HIS A 94 -1.80 -2.14 -1.73
CA HIS A 94 -0.69 -2.80 -2.37
C HIS A 94 -0.84 -4.32 -2.37
N THR A 95 -0.32 -4.92 -3.44
CA THR A 95 -0.15 -6.37 -3.55
C THR A 95 1.33 -6.65 -3.76
N TYR A 96 1.86 -7.60 -3.00
CA TYR A 96 3.25 -8.01 -3.00
C TYR A 96 3.39 -9.49 -3.37
N ALA A 97 4.44 -9.80 -4.12
CA ALA A 97 4.90 -11.16 -4.37
C ALA A 97 6.28 -11.33 -3.73
N HIS A 98 6.40 -12.33 -2.89
CA HIS A 98 7.62 -12.73 -2.21
C HIS A 98 8.17 -13.97 -2.92
N ALA A 99 9.31 -13.84 -3.59
CA ALA A 99 10.00 -14.93 -4.27
C ALA A 99 11.16 -15.44 -3.43
N HIS A 100 11.21 -16.75 -3.18
CA HIS A 100 12.36 -17.39 -2.55
C HIS A 100 13.49 -17.56 -3.58
N VAL A 101 14.69 -17.15 -3.20
CA VAL A 101 15.92 -17.36 -3.97
C VAL A 101 16.82 -18.25 -3.13
N SER A 102 17.04 -19.47 -3.64
CA SER A 102 17.88 -20.47 -2.98
C SER A 102 19.34 -20.00 -2.97
N SER A 103 19.92 -19.94 -1.77
CA SER A 103 21.37 -19.79 -1.59
C SER A 103 22.03 -21.17 -1.55
N THR A 104 23.35 -21.21 -1.73
CA THR A 104 24.18 -22.43 -1.64
C THR A 104 24.09 -23.10 -0.26
N ASN A 105 23.66 -22.36 0.77
CA ASN A 105 23.40 -22.87 2.11
C ASN A 105 21.89 -22.92 2.39
N GLU A 106 21.34 -24.11 2.63
CA GLU A 106 19.89 -24.34 2.83
C GLU A 106 19.28 -23.61 4.05
N SER A 107 20.09 -23.21 5.04
CA SER A 107 19.61 -22.53 6.25
C SER A 107 19.35 -21.03 6.06
N ASP A 108 19.98 -20.42 5.05
CA ASP A 108 20.01 -18.97 4.86
C ASP A 108 19.37 -18.62 3.51
N GLY A 109 18.03 -18.62 3.49
CA GLY A 109 17.27 -18.28 2.30
C GLY A 109 17.15 -16.77 2.10
N LEU A 110 17.21 -16.34 0.84
CA LEU A 110 16.94 -14.97 0.43
C LEU A 110 15.50 -14.86 -0.09
N ARG A 111 14.86 -13.72 0.14
CA ARG A 111 13.53 -13.41 -0.37
C ARG A 111 13.57 -12.09 -1.11
N LEU A 112 13.20 -12.10 -2.38
CA LEU A 112 12.95 -10.89 -3.15
C LEU A 112 11.48 -10.51 -3.05
N VAL A 113 11.20 -9.22 -2.91
CA VAL A 113 9.85 -8.68 -2.81
C VAL A 113 9.57 -7.84 -4.04
N PHE A 114 8.44 -8.14 -4.68
CA PHE A 114 7.93 -7.42 -5.83
C PHE A 114 6.61 -6.79 -5.48
N GLN A 115 6.41 -5.54 -5.88
CA GLN A 115 5.14 -4.83 -5.75
C GLN A 115 4.42 -4.84 -7.10
N TRP A 116 3.11 -5.10 -7.07
CA TRP A 116 2.28 -4.97 -8.25
C TRP A 116 2.06 -3.49 -8.56
N GLU A 117 2.34 -3.08 -9.79
CA GLU A 117 2.05 -1.73 -10.28
C GLU A 117 0.86 -1.76 -11.25
N PRO A 118 -0.32 -1.27 -10.85
CA PRO A 118 -1.51 -1.30 -11.69
C PRO A 118 -1.39 -0.45 -12.97
N SER A 119 -0.55 0.60 -12.96
CA SER A 119 -0.34 1.47 -14.13
C SER A 119 0.36 0.74 -15.27
N ASP A 120 1.31 -0.12 -14.94
CA ASP A 120 2.16 -0.82 -15.89
C ASP A 120 1.72 -2.27 -16.07
N ASN A 121 0.72 -2.72 -15.31
CA ASN A 121 0.24 -4.09 -15.25
C ASN A 121 1.40 -5.10 -15.07
N SER A 122 2.34 -4.78 -14.19
CA SER A 122 3.58 -5.55 -14.03
C SER A 122 4.07 -5.58 -12.58
N TRP A 123 4.81 -6.63 -12.25
CA TRP A 123 5.54 -6.75 -10.98
C TRP A 123 6.86 -5.99 -11.07
N LYS A 124 7.12 -5.13 -10.09
CA LYS A 124 8.38 -4.37 -9.98
C LYS A 124 9.11 -4.70 -8.69
N TYR A 125 10.44 -4.65 -8.73
CA TYR A 125 11.25 -4.88 -7.54
C TYR A 125 10.99 -3.83 -6.45
N HIS A 126 10.84 -4.28 -5.22
CA HIS A 126 10.50 -3.44 -4.08
C HIS A 126 11.47 -3.55 -2.91
N ASP A 127 11.90 -4.77 -2.58
CA ASP A 127 12.78 -5.02 -1.44
C ASP A 127 13.51 -6.37 -1.57
N ALA A 128 14.55 -6.57 -0.77
CA ALA A 128 15.10 -7.89 -0.48
C ALA A 128 15.20 -8.09 1.04
N GLY A 129 14.94 -9.32 1.48
CA GLY A 129 14.99 -9.69 2.89
C GLY A 129 15.36 -11.16 3.07
N LEU A 130 15.41 -11.59 4.33
CA LEU A 130 15.69 -12.98 4.66
C LEU A 130 14.42 -13.84 4.64
N MET A 131 14.60 -15.13 4.42
CA MET A 131 13.64 -16.16 4.79
C MET A 131 13.46 -16.23 6.32
N PRO A 132 12.32 -16.72 6.83
CA PRO A 132 11.17 -17.30 6.11
C PRO A 132 10.27 -16.25 5.43
N PHE A 133 9.26 -16.71 4.70
CA PHE A 133 8.16 -15.83 4.26
C PHE A 133 7.44 -15.19 5.46
N PRO A 134 6.82 -14.00 5.30
CA PRO A 134 5.98 -13.43 6.33
C PRO A 134 4.86 -14.41 6.71
N SER A 135 4.48 -14.47 7.98
CA SER A 135 3.41 -15.38 8.43
C SER A 135 2.03 -15.06 7.82
N THR A 136 1.85 -13.85 7.33
CA THR A 136 0.62 -13.35 6.70
C THR A 136 0.54 -13.61 5.20
N SER A 137 1.59 -14.16 4.57
CA SER A 137 1.56 -14.42 3.13
C SER A 137 0.92 -15.76 2.79
N CYS A 138 0.34 -15.85 1.59
CA CYS A 138 -0.37 -17.01 1.09
C CYS A 138 0.30 -17.55 -0.20
N PRO A 139 0.30 -18.87 -0.44
CA PRO A 139 0.87 -19.42 -1.68
C PRO A 139 0.05 -19.05 -2.94
N SER A 140 -1.24 -18.77 -2.77
CA SER A 140 -2.17 -18.40 -3.86
C SER A 140 -2.40 -16.90 -3.89
N LEU A 141 -2.19 -16.27 -5.05
CA LEU A 141 -2.51 -14.86 -5.26
C LEU A 141 -4.01 -14.58 -5.06
N LYS A 142 -4.87 -15.50 -5.50
CA LYS A 142 -6.32 -15.37 -5.32
C LYS A 142 -6.71 -15.30 -3.84
N ASP A 143 -6.05 -16.10 -3.01
CA ASP A 143 -6.33 -16.14 -1.57
C ASP A 143 -5.86 -14.86 -0.89
N ALA A 144 -4.67 -14.36 -1.26
CA ALA A 144 -4.16 -13.07 -0.77
C ALA A 144 -5.10 -11.90 -1.12
N LEU A 145 -5.67 -11.89 -2.34
CA LEU A 145 -6.66 -10.88 -2.75
C LEU A 145 -8.03 -11.07 -2.08
N ALA A 146 -8.40 -12.31 -1.74
CA ALA A 146 -9.66 -12.57 -1.06
C ALA A 146 -9.62 -12.09 0.39
N MET A 147 -8.47 -12.15 1.05
CA MET A 147 -8.30 -11.70 2.45
C MET A 147 -8.58 -10.21 2.64
N THR A 148 -8.26 -9.37 1.66
CA THR A 148 -8.55 -7.93 1.70
C THR A 148 -10.02 -7.61 1.41
N GLY A 149 -10.69 -8.44 0.61
CA GLY A 149 -12.12 -8.30 0.30
C GLY A 149 -13.09 -8.69 1.43
N VAL A 150 -12.61 -9.20 2.58
CA VAL A 150 -13.48 -9.63 3.69
C VAL A 150 -13.90 -8.46 4.59
N SER A 151 -13.28 -7.28 4.46
CA SER A 151 -13.54 -6.13 5.34
C SER A 151 -14.67 -5.20 4.86
N ASP A 152 -15.64 -5.72 4.12
CA ASP A 152 -16.90 -5.02 3.81
C ASP A 152 -18.15 -5.82 4.24
N ARG A 153 -17.95 -6.90 5.00
CA ARG A 153 -19.06 -7.56 5.71
C ARG A 153 -19.32 -6.80 7.00
N ILE A 154 -20.12 -5.75 6.89
CA ILE A 154 -20.93 -5.25 8.01
C ILE A 154 -21.49 -6.49 8.74
N PRO A 155 -21.34 -6.62 10.07
CA PRO A 155 -22.08 -7.62 10.80
C PRO A 155 -23.55 -7.27 10.66
N SER A 156 -24.23 -7.92 9.73
CA SER A 156 -25.70 -7.89 9.68
C SER A 156 -26.17 -8.55 10.97
N GLU A 157 -26.48 -7.72 11.97
CA GLU A 157 -27.32 -8.08 13.11
C GLU A 157 -28.72 -8.43 12.58
N ALA A 158 -28.85 -9.57 11.93
CA ALA A 158 -30.12 -10.13 11.54
C ALA A 158 -30.71 -10.89 12.73
N ASN A 159 -31.20 -10.12 13.70
CA ASN A 159 -32.31 -10.51 14.56
C ASN A 159 -32.86 -9.25 15.20
N LEU A 160 -33.85 -8.62 14.56
CA LEU A 160 -35.11 -8.23 15.18
C LEU A 160 -36.11 -7.84 14.09
N ILE A 161 -37.26 -8.50 14.16
CA ILE A 161 -38.43 -8.39 13.29
C ILE A 161 -39.12 -7.04 13.50
N SER A 162 -39.48 -6.30 12.44
CA SER A 162 -40.74 -5.54 12.36
C SER A 162 -40.96 -4.88 10.99
N HIS A 163 -41.96 -5.40 10.27
CA HIS A 163 -42.81 -4.79 9.24
C HIS A 163 -42.65 -3.30 8.88
N ALA A 164 -42.41 -2.98 7.59
CA ALA A 164 -43.30 -2.18 6.72
C ALA A 164 -42.68 -1.86 5.33
N THR A 165 -43.43 -2.23 4.27
CA THR A 165 -43.49 -1.73 2.87
C THR A 165 -42.25 -1.70 1.95
N PRO A 166 -42.39 -2.13 0.67
CA PRO A 166 -41.35 -2.00 -0.34
C PRO A 166 -41.41 -0.60 -0.96
N GLY A 167 -40.38 0.20 -0.74
CA GLY A 167 -40.16 1.48 -1.40
C GLY A 167 -38.75 1.48 -1.97
N GLU A 168 -38.67 1.59 -3.28
CA GLU A 168 -37.45 1.67 -4.09
C GLU A 168 -36.55 2.78 -3.55
N SER A 169 -35.35 2.41 -3.12
CA SER A 169 -34.33 3.35 -2.64
C SER A 169 -33.41 3.68 -3.80
N ASP A 170 -33.76 4.70 -4.58
CA ASP A 170 -32.86 5.35 -5.51
C ASP A 170 -31.70 5.97 -4.71
N GLU A 171 -30.54 5.31 -4.76
CA GLU A 171 -29.26 5.83 -4.26
C GLU A 171 -28.75 7.04 -5.09
N ASP A 172 -29.45 7.34 -6.20
CA ASP A 172 -29.13 8.41 -7.15
C ASP A 172 -29.64 9.79 -6.70
N ASP A 173 -30.53 9.88 -5.71
CA ASP A 173 -31.12 11.14 -5.25
C ASP A 173 -30.17 11.99 -4.40
N TYR A 174 -29.12 11.39 -3.84
CA TYR A 174 -28.19 12.11 -2.97
C TYR A 174 -27.39 13.19 -3.73
N TRP A 175 -27.06 12.93 -5.01
CA TRP A 175 -26.30 13.86 -5.85
C TRP A 175 -27.19 14.80 -6.68
N ASN A 176 -28.44 14.42 -6.94
CA ASN A 176 -29.36 15.18 -7.82
C ASN A 176 -29.92 16.47 -7.18
N SER A 177 -29.78 16.65 -5.86
CA SER A 177 -30.24 17.84 -5.13
C SER A 177 -29.47 19.13 -5.47
N TYR A 178 -28.27 19.02 -6.06
CA TYR A 178 -27.47 20.18 -6.48
C TYR A 178 -27.73 20.63 -7.92
N ALA A 179 -28.33 19.77 -8.75
CA ALA A 179 -28.60 20.07 -10.15
C ALA A 179 -29.86 20.93 -10.35
N SER A 180 -30.77 20.97 -9.36
CA SER A 180 -32.08 21.61 -9.51
C SER A 180 -32.10 23.13 -9.22
N ARG A 181 -30.94 23.77 -8.99
CA ARG A 181 -30.89 25.19 -8.63
C ARG A 181 -30.13 26.09 -9.62
N ALA A 182 -29.84 25.60 -10.82
CA ALA A 182 -29.33 26.44 -11.90
C ALA A 182 -30.11 26.19 -13.19
N ASP A 183 -30.75 27.26 -13.66
CA ASP A 183 -31.36 27.49 -14.98
C ASP A 183 -32.86 27.21 -15.19
N ASN A 184 -33.61 28.31 -15.05
CA ASN A 184 -34.69 28.83 -15.90
C ASN A 184 -35.94 27.99 -16.23
N ASP A 185 -37.04 28.49 -15.63
CA ASP A 185 -38.19 29.12 -16.28
C ASP A 185 -39.24 28.25 -17.03
N ASP A 186 -40.48 28.55 -16.65
CA ASP A 186 -41.78 28.19 -17.19
C ASP A 186 -42.46 26.81 -16.93
N THR A 187 -43.56 26.95 -16.17
CA THR A 187 -44.88 26.31 -16.25
C THR A 187 -45.23 25.03 -15.47
N GLU A 188 -46.06 25.29 -14.45
CA GLU A 188 -47.27 24.58 -14.00
C GLU A 188 -47.19 23.38 -13.01
N LEU A 189 -47.57 23.73 -11.77
CA LEU A 189 -48.55 23.05 -10.90
C LEU A 189 -48.25 21.60 -10.44
N ASP A 190 -47.81 21.43 -9.20
CA ASP A 190 -48.73 21.02 -8.12
C ASP A 190 -48.11 21.25 -6.73
N GLY A 191 -48.95 21.60 -5.76
CA GLY A 191 -48.53 22.11 -4.46
C GLY A 191 -48.19 21.03 -3.43
N HIS A 192 -47.11 21.27 -2.68
CA HIS A 192 -47.18 21.11 -1.23
C HIS A 192 -46.17 22.03 -0.53
N LEU A 193 -46.67 23.20 -0.11
CA LEU A 193 -46.03 24.02 0.90
C LEU A 193 -46.05 23.24 2.23
N VAL A 194 -44.87 22.90 2.74
CA VAL A 194 -44.65 22.86 4.20
C VAL A 194 -43.46 23.75 4.51
N ALA A 195 -43.77 25.03 4.68
CA ALA A 195 -42.94 25.93 5.45
C ALA A 195 -42.96 25.48 6.91
N ARG A 196 -41.80 25.07 7.43
CA ARG A 196 -41.41 25.20 8.85
C ARG A 196 -40.04 25.88 8.85
N HIS A 197 -40.02 27.22 8.80
CA HIS A 197 -39.92 28.10 9.96
C HIS A 197 -38.59 27.93 10.72
N SER A 198 -37.71 28.90 10.47
CA SER A 198 -36.76 29.52 11.41
C SER A 198 -35.68 28.68 12.08
N GLY A 199 -34.45 28.99 11.67
CA GLY A 199 -33.55 29.72 12.55
C GLY A 199 -32.57 28.87 13.35
N SER A 200 -31.30 28.90 12.93
CA SER A 200 -30.16 29.06 13.82
C SER A 200 -28.88 29.12 12.99
N GLU A 201 -28.55 30.30 12.43
CA GLU A 201 -27.16 30.65 12.08
C GLU A 201 -26.23 30.62 13.33
N VAL A 202 -26.80 30.42 14.53
CA VAL A 202 -26.10 30.22 15.81
C VAL A 202 -25.52 28.80 15.95
N GLY A 203 -25.91 27.84 15.10
CA GLY A 203 -25.48 26.45 15.19
C GLY A 203 -24.06 26.23 14.67
N ASP A 204 -23.74 26.85 13.53
CA ASP A 204 -22.44 26.71 12.87
C ASP A 204 -21.36 27.47 13.65
N ASP A 205 -21.68 28.66 14.16
CA ASP A 205 -20.78 29.42 15.04
C ASP A 205 -20.46 28.66 16.34
N ALA A 206 -21.43 27.92 16.91
CA ALA A 206 -21.20 27.08 18.09
C ALA A 206 -20.34 25.85 17.77
N TYR A 207 -20.50 25.27 16.58
CA TYR A 207 -19.71 24.14 16.09
C TYR A 207 -18.23 24.55 15.87
N TRP A 208 -17.97 25.71 15.26
CA TRP A 208 -16.61 26.21 15.08
C TRP A 208 -15.98 26.74 16.38
N ALA A 209 -16.79 27.24 17.32
CA ALA A 209 -16.30 27.69 18.63
C ALA A 209 -15.67 26.57 19.46
N GLN A 210 -16.10 25.32 19.28
CA GLN A 210 -15.52 24.16 19.98
C GLN A 210 -14.05 23.91 19.58
N TYR A 211 -13.66 24.31 18.36
CA TYR A 211 -12.28 24.21 17.89
C TYR A 211 -11.47 25.49 18.16
N ALA A 212 -12.13 26.64 18.27
CA ALA A 212 -11.49 27.91 18.60
C ALA A 212 -11.00 27.98 20.06
N SER A 213 -11.57 27.19 20.97
CA SER A 213 -11.14 27.14 22.38
C SER A 213 -9.85 26.33 22.61
N VAL A 214 -9.23 25.77 21.58
CA VAL A 214 -7.92 25.11 21.66
C VAL A 214 -6.82 26.12 21.31
N GLN A 215 -6.76 27.23 22.05
CA GLN A 215 -5.61 28.13 22.07
C GLN A 215 -5.13 28.33 23.51
N GLY A 216 -3.93 27.83 23.78
CA GLY A 216 -3.19 27.94 25.05
C GLY A 216 -3.05 26.57 25.72
N SER A 217 -1.86 26.00 25.92
CA SER A 217 -0.62 26.62 26.37
C SER A 217 0.61 26.00 25.71
N ALA A 218 1.27 26.75 24.83
CA ALA A 218 2.65 26.49 24.41
C ALA A 218 3.63 26.93 25.49
N ASP A 219 3.54 26.34 26.70
CA ASP A 219 4.54 26.48 27.75
C ASP A 219 5.06 25.09 28.13
N SER A 220 6.00 24.62 27.33
CA SER A 220 6.81 23.45 27.68
C SER A 220 8.27 23.89 27.68
N THR A 221 8.61 24.78 28.62
CA THR A 221 10.00 25.01 29.01
C THR A 221 10.49 23.80 29.80
N ILE A 222 10.92 22.75 29.10
CA ILE A 222 11.73 21.68 29.70
C ILE A 222 13.15 22.25 29.86
N PRO A 223 13.67 22.47 31.09
CA PRO A 223 15.07 22.87 31.24
C PRO A 223 15.97 21.67 30.94
N SER A 224 17.04 21.92 30.17
CA SER A 224 18.03 20.89 29.82
C SER A 224 18.75 20.33 31.06
N PRO A 225 19.10 19.03 31.07
CA PRO A 225 19.73 18.39 32.22
C PRO A 225 21.16 18.92 32.48
N VAL A 226 21.45 19.16 33.76
CA VAL A 226 22.75 19.69 34.23
C VAL A 226 23.82 18.61 34.17
N VAL A 227 24.94 18.89 33.49
CA VAL A 227 26.12 18.03 33.45
C VAL A 227 26.85 18.14 34.80
N ARG A 228 26.99 17.02 35.52
CA ARG A 228 27.85 16.96 36.73
C ARG A 228 29.27 16.59 36.31
N SER A 229 30.21 17.50 36.59
CA SER A 229 31.66 17.27 36.58
C SER A 229 32.12 16.60 37.87
#